data_AF-A0A0Q8NF89-F1
#
_entry.id   AF-A0A0Q8NF89-F1
#
_cell.length_a   1.000
_cell.length_b   1.000
_cell.length_c   1.000
_cell.angle_alpha   90.00
_cell.angle_beta   90.00
_cell.angle_gamma   90.00
#
_symmetry.space_group_name_H-M   'P 1'
#
loop_
_entity.id
_entity.type
_entity.pdbx_description
1 polymer ?
#
loop_
_entity_poly.entity_id
_entity_poly.type
_entity_poly.pdbx_seq_one_letter_code
_entity_poly.pdbx_strand_id
1 'polypeptide(L)'
;MPKHHLLSFIVTIPLGGCSIFAPAYNEAIYTKLDGAHSSLTKIETALETKAPQHARYRDVEPYYIEALAMVKDAGDIAERRPVYLKGKPSAHAAKLLAGNIEICRKAIETSRASFEAGGQQPNEADNISIVRNTCGIAKTMEGSLK
;
A
#
# COMPACT_ATOMS: atom_id res chain seq x y z
N MET A 1 -67.36 -8.96 28.71
CA MET A 1 -66.09 -9.72 28.62
C MET A 1 -65.52 -9.58 27.21
N PRO A 2 -64.53 -8.71 26.96
CA PRO A 2 -63.77 -8.75 25.72
C PRO A 2 -62.41 -9.44 25.95
N LYS A 3 -62.08 -10.42 25.09
CA LYS A 3 -60.75 -11.07 25.06
C LYS A 3 -59.81 -10.19 24.24
N HIS A 4 -58.78 -9.64 24.87
CA HIS A 4 -57.67 -8.99 24.18
C HIS A 4 -56.75 -10.06 23.56
N HIS A 5 -56.69 -10.09 22.24
CA HIS A 5 -55.62 -10.78 21.51
C HIS A 5 -54.36 -9.90 21.55
N LEU A 6 -53.35 -10.33 22.30
CA LEU A 6 -51.98 -9.83 22.16
C LEU A 6 -51.38 -10.39 20.87
N LEU A 7 -51.30 -9.56 19.83
CA LEU A 7 -50.40 -9.80 18.70
C LEU A 7 -48.97 -9.50 19.16
N SER A 8 -48.20 -10.56 19.35
CA SER A 8 -46.75 -10.47 19.57
C SER A 8 -46.07 -10.21 18.23
N PHE A 9 -45.76 -8.94 17.95
CA PHE A 9 -44.90 -8.54 16.84
C PHE A 9 -43.46 -8.91 17.20
N ILE A 10 -42.99 -10.07 16.72
CA ILE A 10 -41.56 -10.43 16.76
C ILE A 10 -40.87 -9.58 15.69
N VAL A 11 -40.23 -8.50 16.13
CA VAL A 11 -39.29 -7.73 15.31
C VAL A 11 -38.05 -8.60 15.12
N THR A 12 -37.98 -9.28 13.99
CA THR A 12 -36.74 -9.88 13.49
C THR A 12 -35.83 -8.74 13.03
N ILE A 13 -34.96 -8.27 13.93
CA ILE A 13 -33.86 -7.39 13.56
C ILE A 13 -32.88 -8.23 12.73
N PRO A 14 -32.69 -7.97 11.42
CA PRO A 14 -31.59 -8.59 10.72
C PRO A 14 -30.32 -7.99 11.31
N LEU A 15 -29.58 -8.78 12.08
CA LEU A 15 -28.16 -8.57 12.36
C LEU A 15 -27.39 -8.77 11.03
N GLY A 16 -27.64 -7.88 10.07
CA GLY A 16 -26.88 -7.75 8.85
C GLY A 16 -25.50 -7.23 9.25
N GLY A 17 -24.55 -8.16 9.37
CA GLY A 17 -23.19 -7.88 9.79
C GLY A 17 -22.54 -6.76 8.98
N CYS A 18 -21.59 -6.08 9.62
CA CYS A 18 -20.74 -5.01 9.09
C CYS A 18 -19.81 -5.47 7.94
N SER A 19 -20.33 -6.19 6.94
CA SER A 19 -19.54 -6.79 5.85
C SER A 19 -19.36 -5.85 4.66
N ILE A 20 -20.00 -4.68 4.65
CA ILE A 20 -20.07 -3.80 3.45
C ILE A 20 -18.95 -2.75 3.44
N PHE A 21 -18.21 -2.56 4.54
CA PHE A 21 -17.26 -1.43 4.68
C PHE A 21 -15.78 -1.81 4.81
N ALA A 22 -15.42 -3.09 4.91
CA ALA A 22 -14.02 -3.50 4.91
C ALA A 22 -13.57 -3.82 3.48
N PRO A 23 -12.59 -3.11 2.90
CA PRO A 23 -12.05 -3.48 1.59
C PRO A 23 -11.51 -4.91 1.64
N ALA A 24 -11.74 -5.68 0.57
CA ALA A 24 -11.07 -6.96 0.39
C ALA A 24 -9.54 -6.74 0.43
N TYR A 25 -8.79 -7.74 0.91
CA TYR A 25 -7.32 -7.69 0.99
C TYR A 25 -6.68 -7.09 -0.27
N ASN A 26 -7.20 -7.43 -1.45
CA ASN A 26 -6.68 -6.98 -2.73
C ASN A 26 -6.83 -5.46 -2.93
N GLU A 27 -8.00 -4.89 -2.61
CA GLU A 27 -8.21 -3.44 -2.73
C GLU A 27 -7.38 -2.69 -1.68
N ALA A 28 -7.33 -3.22 -0.45
CA ALA A 28 -6.56 -2.60 0.61
C ALA A 28 -5.06 -2.54 0.29
N ILE A 29 -4.48 -3.64 -0.22
CA ILE A 29 -3.07 -3.69 -0.65
C ILE A 29 -2.86 -2.78 -1.85
N TYR A 30 -3.72 -2.87 -2.87
CA TYR A 30 -3.56 -2.08 -4.10
C TYR A 30 -3.59 -0.58 -3.83
N THR A 31 -4.57 -0.08 -3.06
CA THR A 31 -4.67 1.35 -2.71
C THR A 31 -3.42 1.85 -1.98
N LYS A 32 -2.84 1.03 -1.11
CA LYS A 32 -1.61 1.39 -0.39
C LYS A 32 -0.39 1.41 -1.32
N LEU A 33 -0.24 0.42 -2.19
CA LEU A 33 0.83 0.41 -3.19
C LEU A 33 0.69 1.56 -4.20
N ASP A 34 -0.54 1.95 -4.55
CA ASP A 34 -0.81 3.10 -5.40
C ASP A 34 -0.44 4.43 -4.71
N GLY A 35 -0.77 4.58 -3.43
CA GLY A 35 -0.36 5.73 -2.62
C GLY A 35 1.16 5.86 -2.49
N ALA A 36 1.86 4.74 -2.31
CA ALA A 36 3.32 4.70 -2.31
C ALA A 36 3.90 5.14 -3.67
N HIS A 37 3.35 4.60 -4.77
CA HIS A 37 3.77 4.95 -6.12
C HIS A 37 3.55 6.45 -6.41
N SER A 38 2.40 6.99 -6.02
CA SER A 38 2.09 8.42 -6.12
C SER A 38 3.12 9.27 -5.37
N SER A 39 3.48 8.87 -4.14
CA SER A 39 4.48 9.57 -3.33
C SER A 39 5.86 9.56 -3.99
N LEU A 40 6.30 8.44 -4.56
CA LEU A 40 7.56 8.37 -5.31
C LEU A 40 7.55 9.25 -6.56
N THR A 41 6.44 9.33 -7.29
CA THR A 41 6.29 10.26 -8.41
C THR A 41 6.38 11.72 -7.97
N LYS A 42 5.86 12.08 -6.80
CA LYS A 42 6.03 13.43 -6.24
C LYS A 42 7.50 13.74 -5.95
N ILE A 43 8.29 12.76 -5.50
CA ILE A 43 9.75 12.94 -5.32
C ILE A 43 10.41 13.23 -6.67
N GLU A 44 10.20 12.37 -7.67
CA GLU A 44 10.77 12.55 -9.02
C GLU A 44 10.42 13.94 -9.58
N THR A 45 9.14 14.32 -9.50
CA THR A 45 8.67 15.65 -9.94
C THR A 45 9.35 16.78 -9.17
N ALA A 46 9.52 16.65 -7.86
CA ALA A 46 10.19 17.67 -7.04
C ALA A 46 11.69 17.80 -7.37
N LEU A 47 12.34 16.72 -7.80
CA LEU A 47 13.73 16.74 -8.26
C LEU A 47 13.86 17.42 -9.62
N GLU A 48 13.00 17.06 -10.57
CA GLU A 48 13.02 17.60 -11.93
C GLU A 48 12.67 19.10 -11.96
N THR A 49 11.66 19.52 -11.20
CA THR A 49 11.21 20.92 -11.18
C THR A 49 12.21 21.88 -10.55
N LYS A 50 13.20 21.38 -9.79
CA LYS A 50 14.26 22.21 -9.21
C LYS A 50 15.48 22.37 -10.11
N ALA A 51 15.58 21.60 -11.19
CA ALA A 51 16.70 21.71 -12.11
C ALA A 51 16.84 23.16 -12.65
N PRO A 52 18.07 23.71 -12.76
CA PRO A 52 19.37 23.04 -12.60
C PRO A 52 19.89 22.97 -11.15
N GLN A 53 19.12 23.45 -10.16
CA GLN A 53 19.51 23.42 -8.76
C GLN A 53 19.18 22.04 -8.16
N HIS A 54 19.96 21.62 -7.16
CA HIS A 54 19.63 20.42 -6.39
C HIS A 54 18.53 20.72 -5.36
N ALA A 55 17.54 19.83 -5.30
CA ALA A 55 16.61 19.71 -4.21
C ALA A 55 17.35 19.36 -2.91
N ARG A 56 16.90 19.93 -1.81
CA ARG A 56 17.36 19.54 -0.48
C ARG A 56 16.54 18.33 -0.04
N TYR A 57 17.14 17.44 0.74
CA TYR A 57 16.44 16.27 1.28
C TYR A 57 15.12 16.64 1.97
N ARG A 58 15.13 17.67 2.82
CA ARG A 58 13.93 18.20 3.50
C ARG A 58 12.77 18.59 2.59
N ASP A 59 13.05 18.90 1.31
CA ASP A 59 12.02 19.28 0.34
C ASP A 59 11.23 18.05 -0.17
N VAL A 60 11.82 16.86 -0.07
CA VAL A 60 11.23 15.59 -0.54
C VAL A 60 11.03 14.55 0.57
N GLU A 61 11.61 14.76 1.74
CA GLU A 61 11.50 13.92 2.93
C GLU A 61 10.04 13.54 3.28
N PRO A 62 9.04 14.45 3.26
CA PRO A 62 7.67 14.07 3.56
C PRO A 62 7.12 12.99 2.63
N TYR A 63 7.51 13.00 1.35
CA TYR A 63 7.07 12.01 0.36
C TYR A 63 7.75 10.66 0.57
N TYR A 64 9.00 10.64 1.04
CA TYR A 64 9.66 9.40 1.46
C TYR A 64 8.94 8.76 2.66
N ILE A 65 8.58 9.58 3.65
CA ILE A 65 7.84 9.11 4.84
C ILE A 65 6.46 8.58 4.44
N GLU A 66 5.73 9.31 3.60
CA GLU A 66 4.42 8.89 3.06
C GLU A 66 4.54 7.55 2.31
N ALA A 67 5.54 7.43 1.42
CA ALA A 67 5.78 6.19 0.67
C ALA A 67 6.08 5.00 1.60
N LEU A 68 6.96 5.18 2.59
CA LEU A 68 7.31 4.13 3.55
C LEU A 68 6.10 3.70 4.39
N ALA A 69 5.31 4.65 4.87
CA ALA A 69 4.09 4.35 5.62
C ALA A 69 3.11 3.52 4.79
N MET A 70 2.87 3.93 3.54
CA MET A 70 1.98 3.22 2.63
C MET A 70 2.46 1.80 2.31
N VAL A 71 3.76 1.61 2.02
CA VAL A 71 4.31 0.28 1.72
C VAL A 71 4.30 -0.61 2.95
N LYS A 72 4.57 -0.05 4.13
CA LYS A 72 4.49 -0.80 5.39
C LYS A 72 3.06 -1.30 5.63
N ASP A 73 2.06 -0.42 5.50
CA ASP A 73 0.65 -0.79 5.62
C ASP A 73 0.27 -1.91 4.63
N ALA A 74 0.72 -1.81 3.38
CA ALA A 74 0.51 -2.85 2.37
C ALA A 74 1.15 -4.19 2.80
N GLY A 75 2.36 -4.14 3.35
CA GLY A 75 3.10 -5.31 3.86
C GLY A 75 2.38 -5.99 5.01
N ASP A 76 1.97 -5.21 6.02
CA ASP A 76 1.24 -5.71 7.20
C ASP A 76 -0.06 -6.44 6.79
N ILE A 77 -0.74 -5.97 5.74
CA ILE A 77 -1.94 -6.61 5.19
C ILE A 77 -1.56 -7.86 4.39
N ALA A 78 -0.55 -7.77 3.52
CA ALA A 78 -0.13 -8.86 2.66
C ALA A 78 0.43 -10.06 3.44
N GLU A 79 1.14 -9.85 4.54
CA GLU A 79 1.70 -10.91 5.38
C GLU A 79 0.64 -11.79 6.05
N ARG A 80 -0.54 -11.22 6.31
CA ARG A 80 -1.66 -11.97 6.91
C ARG A 80 -2.37 -12.85 5.87
N ARG A 81 -2.34 -12.47 4.59
CA ARG A 81 -3.09 -13.11 3.50
C ARG A 81 -2.74 -14.60 3.29
N PRO A 82 -1.47 -15.04 3.32
CA PRO A 82 -1.11 -16.46 3.17
C PRO A 82 -1.75 -17.38 4.21
N VAL A 83 -1.98 -16.91 5.45
CA VAL A 83 -2.56 -17.73 6.52
C VAL A 83 -3.99 -18.13 6.19
N TYR A 84 -4.79 -17.18 5.69
CA TYR A 84 -6.18 -17.45 5.25
C TYR A 84 -6.25 -18.29 3.97
N LEU A 85 -5.18 -18.31 3.19
CA LEU A 85 -5.09 -19.07 1.95
C LEU A 85 -4.45 -20.45 2.14
N LYS A 86 -4.12 -20.85 3.37
CA LYS A 86 -3.47 -22.14 3.64
C LYS A 86 -4.24 -23.30 2.99
N GLY A 87 -3.53 -24.13 2.21
CA GLY A 87 -4.12 -25.24 1.45
C GLY A 87 -4.71 -24.84 0.10
N LYS A 88 -4.74 -23.56 -0.27
CA LYS A 88 -5.15 -23.08 -1.58
C LYS A 88 -3.93 -22.83 -2.49
N PRO A 89 -4.04 -23.04 -3.80
CA PRO A 89 -2.95 -22.73 -4.75
C PRO A 89 -2.48 -21.26 -4.70
N SER A 90 -3.38 -20.33 -4.35
CA SER A 90 -3.07 -18.90 -4.25
C SER A 90 -2.21 -18.50 -3.04
N ALA A 91 -1.96 -19.40 -2.07
CA ALA A 91 -1.13 -19.10 -0.91
C ALA A 91 0.32 -18.76 -1.29
N HIS A 92 0.87 -19.45 -2.30
CA HIS A 92 2.23 -19.19 -2.77
C HIS A 92 2.33 -17.81 -3.42
N ALA A 93 1.36 -17.44 -4.26
CA ALA A 93 1.33 -16.12 -4.90
C ALA A 93 1.18 -14.98 -3.88
N ALA A 94 0.36 -15.17 -2.84
CA ALA A 94 0.24 -14.20 -1.75
C ALA A 94 1.57 -14.03 -0.97
N LYS A 95 2.33 -15.11 -0.77
CA LYS A 95 3.66 -15.05 -0.15
C LYS A 95 4.67 -14.30 -1.02
N LEU A 96 4.66 -14.55 -2.34
CA LEU A 96 5.53 -13.84 -3.28
C LEU A 96 5.20 -12.34 -3.32
N LEU A 97 3.92 -11.98 -3.29
CA LEU A 97 3.50 -10.59 -3.20
C LEU A 97 4.07 -9.92 -1.94
N ALA A 98 3.88 -10.50 -0.75
CA ALA A 98 4.42 -9.95 0.49
C ALA A 98 5.95 -9.75 0.42
N GLY A 99 6.66 -10.71 -0.19
CA GLY A 99 8.10 -10.58 -0.45
C GLY A 99 8.47 -9.40 -1.36
N ASN A 100 7.70 -9.15 -2.43
CA ASN A 100 7.93 -8.02 -3.33
C ASN A 100 7.60 -6.67 -2.68
N ILE A 101 6.60 -6.61 -1.80
CA ILE A 101 6.30 -5.41 -1.01
C ILE A 101 7.48 -5.09 -0.08
N GLU A 102 8.08 -6.11 0.54
CA GLU A 102 9.27 -5.94 1.38
C GLU A 102 10.50 -5.47 0.60
N ILE A 103 10.69 -5.96 -0.64
CA ILE A 103 11.75 -5.46 -1.54
C ILE A 103 11.51 -3.99 -1.88
N CYS A 104 10.28 -3.59 -2.19
CA CYS A 104 9.91 -2.19 -2.39
C CYS A 104 10.24 -1.33 -1.16
N ARG A 105 9.85 -1.77 0.05
CA ARG A 105 10.14 -1.05 1.31
C ARG A 105 11.64 -0.79 1.46
N LYS A 106 12.47 -1.84 1.32
CA LYS A 106 13.94 -1.74 1.41
C LYS A 106 14.54 -0.82 0.36
N ALA A 107 14.01 -0.83 -0.86
CA ALA A 107 14.46 0.07 -1.93
C ALA A 107 14.20 1.54 -1.56
N ILE A 108 13.01 1.85 -1.02
CA ILE A 108 12.68 3.20 -0.55
C ILE A 108 13.58 3.62 0.62
N GLU A 109 13.81 2.74 1.61
CA GLU A 109 14.70 3.04 2.74
C GLU A 109 16.13 3.32 2.31
N THR A 110 16.65 2.52 1.38
CA THR A 110 18.00 2.67 0.84
C THR A 110 18.12 4.00 0.09
N SER A 111 17.15 4.31 -0.77
CA SER A 111 17.10 5.57 -1.52
C SER A 111 17.04 6.78 -0.57
N ARG A 112 16.15 6.73 0.42
CA ARG A 112 15.99 7.77 1.44
C ARG A 112 17.31 8.02 2.18
N ALA A 113 17.93 6.95 2.71
CA ALA A 113 19.15 7.06 3.49
C ALA A 113 20.32 7.60 2.64
N SER A 114 20.40 7.20 1.36
CA SER A 114 21.40 7.72 0.42
C SER A 114 21.23 9.23 0.20
N PHE A 115 20.01 9.71 -0.04
CA PHE A 115 19.73 11.13 -0.21
C PHE A 115 20.01 11.90 1.09
N GLU A 116 19.52 11.42 2.23
CA GLU A 116 19.73 12.08 3.52
C GLU A 116 21.22 12.28 3.84
N ALA A 117 22.04 11.27 3.59
CA ALA A 117 23.48 11.30 3.86
C ALA A 117 24.29 12.06 2.79
N GLY A 118 23.96 11.87 1.51
CA GLY A 118 24.77 12.32 0.37
C GLY A 118 24.22 13.52 -0.39
N GLY A 119 22.99 13.95 -0.09
CA GLY A 119 22.26 14.91 -0.92
C GLY A 119 21.80 14.31 -2.25
N GLN A 120 21.20 15.16 -3.10
CA GLN A 120 20.75 14.77 -4.43
C GLN A 120 21.94 14.39 -5.32
N GLN A 121 21.94 13.17 -5.84
CA GLN A 121 22.92 12.72 -6.84
C GLN A 121 22.59 13.26 -8.23
N PRO A 122 23.57 13.34 -9.16
CA PRO A 122 23.32 13.80 -10.53
C PRO A 122 22.21 13.02 -11.27
N ASN A 123 22.04 11.74 -10.96
CA ASN A 123 21.03 10.84 -11.53
C ASN A 123 19.92 10.49 -10.54
N GLU A 124 19.64 11.35 -9.55
CA GLU A 124 18.69 11.03 -8.47
C GLU A 124 17.28 10.74 -9.01
N ALA A 125 16.81 11.46 -10.03
CA ALA A 125 15.50 11.21 -10.63
C ALA A 125 15.42 9.80 -11.24
N ASP A 126 16.47 9.34 -11.93
CA ASP A 126 16.56 7.98 -12.45
C ASP A 126 16.58 6.94 -11.33
N ASN A 127 17.32 7.22 -10.24
CA ASN A 127 17.35 6.34 -9.06
C ASN A 127 15.95 6.19 -8.45
N ILE A 128 15.19 7.28 -8.32
CA ILE A 128 13.79 7.25 -7.85
C ILE A 128 12.90 6.46 -8.82
N SER A 129 13.09 6.61 -10.13
CA SER A 129 12.35 5.85 -11.13
C SER A 129 12.60 4.34 -11.01
N ILE A 130 13.84 3.92 -10.70
CA ILE A 130 14.18 2.52 -10.41
C ILE A 130 13.45 2.01 -9.14
N VAL A 131 13.43 2.82 -8.07
CA VAL A 131 12.68 2.48 -6.84
C VAL A 131 11.19 2.33 -7.15
N ARG A 132 10.62 3.25 -7.93
CA ARG A 132 9.22 3.20 -8.35
C ARG A 132 8.92 1.94 -9.17
N ASN A 133 9.79 1.57 -10.09
CA ASN A 133 9.64 0.36 -10.89
C ASN A 133 9.70 -0.91 -10.02
N THR A 134 10.59 -0.92 -9.03
CA THR A 134 10.68 -2.00 -8.02
C THR A 134 9.35 -2.15 -7.27
N CYS A 135 8.76 -1.04 -6.84
CA CYS A 135 7.44 -1.04 -6.20
C CYS A 135 6.28 -1.39 -7.17
N GLY A 136 6.44 -1.07 -8.47
CA GLY A 136 5.50 -1.42 -9.53
C GLY A 136 5.31 -2.92 -9.74
N ILE A 137 6.30 -3.75 -9.40
CA ILE A 137 6.20 -5.22 -9.46
C ILE A 137 5.12 -5.70 -8.50
N ALA A 138 5.16 -5.28 -7.23
CA ALA A 138 4.17 -5.66 -6.22
C ALA A 138 2.75 -5.20 -6.62
N LYS A 139 2.63 -3.97 -7.16
CA LYS A 139 1.35 -3.43 -7.63
C LYS A 139 0.77 -4.25 -8.79
N THR A 140 1.59 -4.59 -9.77
CA THR A 140 1.18 -5.43 -10.92
C THR A 140 0.77 -6.83 -10.47
N MET A 141 1.52 -7.43 -9.54
CA MET A 141 1.19 -8.73 -8.97
C MET A 141 -0.14 -8.71 -8.24
N GLU A 142 -0.41 -7.72 -7.40
CA GLU A 142 -1.71 -7.59 -6.72
C GLU A 142 -2.84 -7.39 -7.72
N GLY A 143 -2.65 -6.54 -8.75
CA GLY A 143 -3.63 -6.38 -9.83
C GLY A 143 -3.95 -7.68 -10.58
N SER A 144 -2.98 -8.59 -10.69
CA SER A 144 -3.14 -9.91 -11.33
C SER A 144 -3.78 -10.96 -10.41
N LEU A 145 -3.94 -10.67 -9.11
CA LEU A 145 -4.58 -11.55 -8.12
C LEU A 145 -6.04 -11.19 -7.83
N LYS A 146 -6.56 -10.11 -8.44
CA LYS A 146 -7.98 -9.79 -8.49
C LYS A 146 -8.70 -10.72 -9.46
#